data_AF-A0A167VMH5-F1
#
_entry.id   AF-A0A167VMH5-F1
#
_cell.length_a   1.000
_cell.length_b   1.000
_cell.length_c   1.000
_cell.angle_alpha   90.00
_cell.angle_beta   90.00
_cell.angle_gamma   90.00
#
_symmetry.space_group_name_H-M   'P 1'
#
loop_
_entity.id
_entity.type
_entity.pdbx_description
1 polymer ?
#
loop_
_entity_poly.entity_id
_entity_poly.type
_entity_poly.pdbx_seq_one_letter_code
_entity_poly.pdbx_strand_id
1 'polypeptide(L)'
;MDLDTEILVVSLVIQDAGDLIAARKGKARADARTPDCELAAEEQLASAKIHLAFLQDCALARSMDTALRLDGDLIHTLCNIDQGEHDDHAAAVAMSRGRPLPAPTPSQRSLEISPSSITCVICQDPIRAQYSFHAPCGHRYCNGCLRDLVEASTRDESLYPLRCCNRNLDIDSVAPRLSTRLLKTAREKYLEFGTPSSNRVYCTNATCSAFLGPSGESRTEIVCEQCTTIVCSDCKGPAHPDSPCKENAAALAIRALALDEGWQTCPGCAAVVELNQGCFHITCRCRTSFCYLCAAPWKTCRCRQWDENRLISEAGRRVVNEFGARAAAEAPARHAERVERRMEELRVNHDCVSHSWTYRHGGGHCDGCNDTLPDFMLRCTNCQTLACKRCSWNRM
;
A
#
# COMPACT_ATOMS: atom_id res chain seq x y z
N MET A 1 -15.32 6.40 40.50
CA MET A 1 -14.13 5.64 40.07
C MET A 1 -14.46 5.10 38.69
N ASP A 2 -13.54 5.12 37.72
CA ASP A 2 -13.81 4.47 36.43
C ASP A 2 -13.81 2.94 36.61
N LEU A 3 -14.46 2.24 35.66
CA LEU A 3 -14.72 0.81 35.79
C LEU A 3 -13.43 -0.02 35.79
N ASP A 4 -12.40 0.41 35.05
CA ASP A 4 -11.11 -0.28 35.00
C ASP A 4 -10.38 -0.16 36.35
N THR A 5 -10.47 1.01 36.97
CA THR A 5 -9.94 1.24 38.32
C THR A 5 -10.69 0.39 39.36
N GLU A 6 -12.01 0.27 39.29
CA GLU A 6 -12.77 -0.62 40.20
C GLU A 6 -12.39 -2.09 40.02
N ILE A 7 -12.27 -2.57 38.77
CA ILE A 7 -11.83 -3.93 38.45
C ILE A 7 -10.43 -4.19 39.04
N LEU A 8 -9.51 -3.24 38.89
CA LEU A 8 -8.16 -3.36 39.44
C LEU A 8 -8.18 -3.45 40.97
N VAL A 9 -8.93 -2.58 41.65
CA VAL A 9 -9.04 -2.59 43.11
C VAL A 9 -9.59 -3.91 43.62
N VAL A 10 -10.67 -4.43 43.03
CA VAL A 10 -11.25 -5.72 43.45
C VAL A 10 -10.30 -6.88 43.16
N SER A 11 -9.55 -6.82 42.06
CA SER A 11 -8.54 -7.83 41.73
C SER A 11 -7.40 -7.87 42.77
N LEU A 12 -6.97 -6.70 43.26
CA LEU A 12 -5.98 -6.61 44.34
C LEU A 12 -6.53 -7.16 45.66
N VAL A 13 -7.80 -6.89 46.00
CA VAL A 13 -8.45 -7.47 47.19
C VAL A 13 -8.54 -9.00 47.11
N ILE A 14 -8.82 -9.55 45.93
CA ILE A 14 -8.80 -11.01 45.69
C ILE A 14 -7.41 -11.58 45.91
N GLN A 15 -6.38 -10.88 45.41
CA GLN A 15 -4.99 -11.29 45.57
C GLN A 15 -4.58 -11.29 47.06
N ASP A 16 -4.83 -10.20 47.78
CA ASP A 16 -4.50 -10.06 49.20
C ASP A 16 -5.18 -11.13 50.06
N ALA A 17 -6.47 -11.39 49.81
CA ALA A 17 -7.22 -12.44 50.51
C ALA A 17 -6.65 -13.84 50.19
N GLY A 18 -6.27 -14.09 48.92
CA GLY A 18 -5.63 -15.32 48.49
C GLY A 18 -4.26 -15.54 49.16
N ASP A 19 -3.44 -14.49 49.22
CA ASP A 19 -2.11 -14.53 49.85
C ASP A 19 -2.22 -14.79 51.36
N LEU A 20 -3.21 -14.19 52.04
CA LEU A 20 -3.51 -14.44 53.44
C LEU A 20 -3.89 -15.91 53.72
N ILE A 21 -4.74 -16.50 52.88
CA ILE A 21 -5.15 -17.90 52.98
C ILE A 21 -3.94 -18.82 52.70
N ALA A 22 -3.19 -18.55 51.64
CA ALA A 22 -2.01 -19.33 51.25
C ALA A 22 -0.92 -19.33 52.34
N ALA A 23 -0.68 -18.16 52.97
CA ALA A 23 0.30 -18.02 54.04
C ALA A 23 -0.03 -18.83 55.31
N ARG A 24 -1.28 -19.27 55.48
CA ARG A 24 -1.74 -20.04 56.65
C ARG A 24 -1.94 -21.53 56.36
N LYS A 25 -2.02 -21.92 55.09
CA LYS A 25 -2.17 -23.31 54.66
C LYS A 25 -1.06 -24.20 55.24
N GLY A 26 -1.45 -25.25 55.97
CA GLY A 26 -0.52 -26.23 56.55
C GLY A 26 0.13 -25.85 57.90
N LYS A 27 -0.27 -24.74 58.54
CA LYS A 27 0.27 -24.31 59.84
C LYS A 27 -0.52 -24.81 61.06
N ALA A 28 -1.60 -25.56 60.86
CA ALA A 28 -2.45 -26.12 61.92
C ALA A 28 -2.51 -27.65 61.85
N ARG A 29 -2.83 -28.31 62.98
CA ARG A 29 -3.09 -29.76 63.00
C ARG A 29 -4.39 -30.08 62.25
N ALA A 30 -4.48 -31.27 61.66
CA ALA A 30 -5.62 -31.67 60.82
C ALA A 30 -6.99 -31.68 61.56
N ASP A 31 -6.96 -31.73 62.89
CA ASP A 31 -8.09 -31.74 63.82
C ASP A 31 -8.39 -30.37 64.46
N ALA A 32 -7.62 -29.32 64.11
CA ALA A 32 -7.83 -27.98 64.64
C ALA A 32 -8.95 -27.22 63.90
N ARG A 33 -9.77 -26.49 64.66
CA ARG A 33 -10.81 -25.60 64.12
C ARG A 33 -10.18 -24.49 63.26
N THR A 34 -10.76 -24.21 62.10
CA THR A 34 -10.36 -23.09 61.24
C THR A 34 -10.46 -21.77 62.01
N PRO A 35 -9.40 -20.95 62.08
CA PRO A 35 -9.42 -19.69 62.80
C PRO A 35 -10.37 -18.69 62.11
N ASP A 36 -11.05 -17.87 62.91
CA ASP A 36 -12.07 -16.92 62.42
C ASP A 36 -11.55 -15.96 61.34
N CYS A 37 -10.25 -15.60 61.38
CA CYS A 37 -9.63 -14.77 60.36
C CYS A 37 -9.47 -15.45 59.00
N GLU A 38 -9.34 -16.79 58.97
CA GLU A 38 -9.26 -17.56 57.72
C GLU A 38 -10.64 -17.70 57.11
N LEU A 39 -11.66 -17.98 57.92
CA LEU A 39 -13.08 -17.93 57.51
C LEU A 39 -13.47 -16.55 56.97
N ALA A 40 -13.06 -15.48 57.66
CA ALA A 40 -13.31 -14.11 57.19
C ALA A 40 -12.63 -13.81 55.84
N ALA A 41 -11.40 -14.29 55.63
CA ALA A 41 -10.68 -14.15 54.37
C ALA A 41 -11.32 -14.97 53.23
N GLU A 42 -11.82 -16.17 53.52
CA GLU A 42 -12.55 -17.01 52.56
C GLU A 42 -13.86 -16.36 52.11
N GLU A 43 -14.64 -15.82 53.06
CA GLU A 43 -15.87 -15.09 52.76
C GLU A 43 -15.59 -13.81 51.96
N GLN A 44 -14.57 -13.05 52.34
CA GLN A 44 -14.16 -11.85 51.61
C GLN A 44 -13.70 -12.20 50.18
N LEU A 45 -12.94 -13.29 50.01
CA LEU A 45 -12.52 -13.78 48.70
C LEU A 45 -13.71 -14.19 47.83
N ALA A 46 -14.69 -14.90 48.40
CA ALA A 46 -15.90 -15.31 47.69
C ALA A 46 -16.73 -14.09 47.25
N SER A 47 -16.94 -13.12 48.15
CA SER A 47 -17.66 -11.89 47.87
C SER A 47 -16.95 -11.05 46.79
N ALA A 48 -15.63 -10.86 46.91
CA ALA A 48 -14.85 -10.10 45.95
C ALA A 48 -14.85 -10.74 44.54
N LYS A 49 -14.83 -12.07 44.45
CA LYS A 49 -14.95 -12.79 43.16
C LYS A 49 -16.30 -12.55 42.48
N ILE A 50 -17.40 -12.59 43.23
CA ILE A 50 -18.74 -12.29 42.69
C ILE A 50 -18.78 -10.85 42.19
N HIS A 51 -18.22 -9.91 42.96
CA HIS A 51 -18.17 -8.51 42.56
C HIS A 51 -17.31 -8.28 41.31
N LEU A 52 -16.15 -8.94 41.21
CA LEU A 52 -15.31 -8.88 40.02
C LEU A 52 -16.05 -9.39 38.78
N ALA A 53 -16.76 -10.51 38.87
CA ALA A 53 -17.56 -11.05 37.76
C ALA A 53 -18.62 -10.04 37.31
N PHE A 54 -19.33 -9.41 38.25
CA PHE A 54 -20.31 -8.36 37.93
C PHE A 54 -19.69 -7.15 37.21
N LEU A 55 -18.52 -6.69 37.66
CA LEU A 55 -17.82 -5.57 37.02
C LEU A 55 -17.33 -5.93 35.61
N GLN A 56 -16.87 -7.17 35.41
CA GLN A 56 -16.48 -7.69 34.09
C GLN A 56 -17.68 -7.77 33.14
N ASP A 57 -18.85 -8.22 33.60
CA ASP A 57 -20.08 -8.24 32.80
C ASP A 57 -20.50 -6.82 32.40
N CYS A 58 -20.39 -5.85 33.33
CA CYS A 58 -20.63 -4.44 33.05
C CYS A 58 -19.66 -3.87 32.00
N ALA A 59 -18.37 -4.24 32.07
CA ALA A 59 -17.37 -3.81 31.11
C ALA A 59 -17.67 -4.36 29.71
N LEU A 60 -18.04 -5.64 29.62
CA LEU A 60 -18.46 -6.27 28.38
C LEU A 60 -19.70 -5.59 27.79
N ALA A 61 -20.73 -5.34 28.60
CA ALA A 61 -21.95 -4.68 28.15
C ALA A 61 -21.69 -3.26 27.61
N ARG A 62 -20.84 -2.47 28.28
CA ARG A 62 -20.44 -1.13 27.79
C ARG A 62 -19.63 -1.21 26.50
N SER A 63 -18.77 -2.20 26.36
CA SER A 63 -18.02 -2.44 25.13
C SER A 63 -18.96 -2.78 23.97
N MET A 64 -19.97 -3.64 24.21
CA MET A 64 -20.98 -3.98 23.21
C MET A 64 -21.83 -2.77 22.80
N ASP A 65 -22.30 -1.96 23.75
CA ASP A 65 -23.04 -0.73 23.44
C ASP A 65 -22.21 0.26 22.63
N THR A 66 -20.95 0.42 22.99
CA THR A 66 -20.02 1.29 22.26
C THR A 66 -19.81 0.80 20.83
N ALA A 67 -19.60 -0.51 20.64
CA ALA A 67 -19.47 -1.10 19.31
C ALA A 67 -20.75 -0.89 18.48
N LEU A 68 -21.93 -1.16 19.05
CA LEU A 68 -23.20 -0.95 18.37
C LEU A 68 -23.45 0.51 17.98
N ARG A 69 -23.07 1.46 18.84
CA ARG A 69 -23.18 2.89 18.54
C ARG A 69 -22.23 3.34 17.44
N LEU A 70 -20.98 2.86 17.45
CA LEU A 70 -19.98 3.21 16.45
C LEU A 70 -20.30 2.58 15.09
N ASP A 71 -20.79 1.35 15.09
CA ASP A 71 -21.03 0.55 13.89
C ASP A 71 -22.48 0.64 13.41
N GLY A 72 -23.37 1.36 14.11
CA GLY A 72 -24.81 1.38 13.84
C GLY A 72 -25.18 1.70 12.40
N ASP A 73 -24.53 2.71 11.80
CA ASP A 73 -24.76 3.09 10.40
C ASP A 73 -24.33 1.97 9.43
N LEU A 74 -23.22 1.30 9.74
CA LEU A 74 -22.72 0.17 8.95
C LEU A 74 -23.64 -1.05 9.08
N ILE A 75 -24.05 -1.40 10.31
CA ILE A 75 -24.99 -2.49 10.59
C ILE A 75 -26.30 -2.24 9.85
N HIS A 76 -26.86 -1.04 9.95
CA HIS A 76 -28.09 -0.69 9.23
C HIS A 76 -27.91 -0.81 7.72
N THR A 77 -26.76 -0.40 7.19
CA THR A 77 -26.44 -0.55 5.76
C THR A 77 -26.36 -2.03 5.34
N LEU A 78 -25.71 -2.87 6.15
CA LEU A 78 -25.61 -4.32 5.88
C LEU A 78 -26.97 -5.01 5.96
N CYS A 79 -27.78 -4.73 6.98
CA CYS A 79 -29.15 -5.26 7.08
C CYS A 79 -30.00 -4.85 5.88
N ASN A 80 -29.82 -3.62 5.38
CA ASN A 80 -30.52 -3.13 4.20
C ASN A 80 -30.07 -3.87 2.92
N ILE A 81 -28.77 -4.19 2.81
CA ILE A 81 -28.22 -5.02 1.72
C ILE A 81 -28.82 -6.43 1.80
N ASP A 82 -28.69 -7.12 2.94
CA ASP A 82 -29.18 -8.49 3.13
C ASP A 82 -30.68 -8.61 2.82
N GLN A 83 -31.48 -7.64 3.30
CA GLN A 83 -32.91 -7.61 3.01
C GLN A 83 -33.17 -7.44 1.50
N GLY A 84 -32.43 -6.55 0.84
CA GLY A 84 -32.57 -6.38 -0.61
C GLY A 84 -32.13 -7.60 -1.41
N GLU A 85 -31.06 -8.30 -1.02
CA GLU A 85 -30.65 -9.57 -1.62
C GLU A 85 -31.72 -10.65 -1.45
N HIS A 86 -32.34 -10.73 -0.27
CA HIS A 86 -33.46 -11.63 0.00
C HIS A 86 -34.67 -11.32 -0.90
N ASP A 87 -35.02 -10.04 -1.03
CA ASP A 87 -36.14 -9.58 -1.85
C ASP A 87 -35.88 -9.83 -3.35
N ASP A 88 -34.66 -9.62 -3.83
CA ASP A 88 -34.22 -9.92 -5.19
C ASP A 88 -34.30 -11.42 -5.49
N HIS A 89 -33.87 -12.26 -4.54
CA HIS A 89 -34.01 -13.70 -4.65
C HIS A 89 -35.49 -14.12 -4.74
N ALA A 90 -36.35 -13.56 -3.90
CA ALA A 90 -37.79 -13.83 -3.93
C ALA A 90 -38.42 -13.42 -5.27
N ALA A 91 -38.01 -12.27 -5.83
CA ALA A 91 -38.44 -11.80 -7.14
C ALA A 91 -37.98 -12.75 -8.26
N ALA A 92 -36.73 -13.20 -8.23
CA ALA A 92 -36.19 -14.17 -9.20
C ALA A 92 -36.93 -15.52 -9.15
N VAL A 93 -37.26 -16.01 -7.95
CA VAL A 93 -38.07 -17.22 -7.75
C VAL A 93 -39.49 -17.04 -8.30
N ALA A 94 -40.11 -15.87 -8.08
CA ALA A 94 -41.43 -15.56 -8.63
C ALA A 94 -41.41 -15.58 -10.16
N MET A 95 -40.42 -14.94 -10.78
CA MET A 95 -40.21 -14.93 -12.23
C MET A 95 -40.01 -16.34 -12.78
N SER A 96 -39.15 -17.15 -12.16
CA SER A 96 -38.89 -18.53 -12.58
C SER A 96 -40.14 -19.41 -12.52
N ARG A 97 -41.08 -19.11 -11.62
CA ARG A 97 -42.35 -19.83 -11.46
C ARG A 97 -43.49 -19.25 -12.29
N GLY A 98 -43.23 -18.28 -13.17
CA GLY A 98 -44.25 -17.61 -13.99
C GLY A 98 -45.26 -16.79 -13.18
N ARG A 99 -44.91 -16.39 -11.96
CA ARG A 99 -45.74 -15.52 -11.11
C ARG A 99 -45.43 -14.05 -11.40
N PRO A 100 -46.39 -13.13 -11.18
CA PRO A 100 -46.11 -11.70 -11.29
C PRO A 100 -45.00 -11.28 -10.34
N LEU A 101 -44.12 -10.41 -10.81
CA LEU A 101 -43.03 -9.86 -10.00
C LEU A 101 -43.61 -9.02 -8.85
N PRO A 102 -43.09 -9.18 -7.62
CA PRO A 102 -43.44 -8.29 -6.52
C PRO A 102 -42.94 -6.86 -6.81
N ALA A 103 -43.64 -5.85 -6.28
CA ALA A 103 -43.17 -4.48 -6.36
C ALA A 103 -41.87 -4.32 -5.56
N PRO A 104 -40.89 -3.49 -6.03
CA PRO A 104 -39.64 -3.29 -5.32
C PRO A 104 -39.88 -2.81 -3.89
N THR A 105 -39.18 -3.39 -2.92
CA THR A 105 -39.22 -2.97 -1.51
C THR A 105 -38.44 -1.67 -1.30
N PRO A 106 -38.58 -0.99 -0.15
CA PRO A 106 -37.72 0.15 0.20
C PRO A 106 -36.23 -0.21 0.19
N SER A 107 -35.88 -1.43 0.63
CA SER A 107 -34.51 -1.94 0.61
C SER A 107 -34.01 -2.10 -0.81
N GLN A 108 -34.77 -2.77 -1.69
CA GLN A 108 -34.46 -2.87 -3.12
C GLN A 108 -34.31 -1.49 -3.76
N ARG A 109 -35.22 -0.55 -3.51
CA ARG A 109 -35.13 0.83 -4.03
C ARG A 109 -33.92 1.61 -3.50
N SER A 110 -33.50 1.35 -2.27
CA SER A 110 -32.30 1.96 -1.68
C SER A 110 -31.02 1.39 -2.29
N LEU A 111 -31.05 0.09 -2.65
CA LEU A 111 -29.98 -0.63 -3.33
C LEU A 111 -29.96 -0.41 -4.85
N GLU A 112 -31.09 -0.06 -5.45
CA GLU A 112 -31.23 0.33 -6.84
C GLU A 112 -30.25 1.46 -7.13
N ILE A 113 -29.35 1.17 -8.06
CA ILE A 113 -28.32 2.09 -8.49
C ILE A 113 -29.03 3.20 -9.25
N SER A 114 -29.05 4.42 -8.68
CA SER A 114 -29.64 5.57 -9.36
C SER A 114 -29.00 5.73 -10.76
N PRO A 115 -29.74 6.20 -11.77
CA PRO A 115 -29.20 6.45 -13.12
C PRO A 115 -28.06 7.49 -13.14
N SER A 116 -27.78 8.13 -12.02
CA SER A 116 -26.63 8.99 -11.73
C SER A 116 -25.45 8.27 -11.04
N SER A 117 -25.36 6.94 -11.18
CA SER A 117 -24.24 6.18 -10.65
C SER A 117 -22.92 6.59 -11.29
N ILE A 118 -21.91 6.72 -10.44
CA ILE A 118 -20.58 7.13 -10.87
C ILE A 118 -19.76 5.86 -10.95
N THR A 119 -18.86 5.74 -11.91
CA THR A 119 -18.06 4.54 -12.07
C THR A 119 -16.70 4.69 -11.38
N CYS A 120 -16.22 3.64 -10.72
CA CYS A 120 -14.85 3.62 -10.22
C CYS A 120 -13.84 3.59 -11.38
N VAL A 121 -12.85 4.47 -11.35
CA VAL A 121 -11.83 4.57 -12.40
C VAL A 121 -10.93 3.33 -12.52
N ILE A 122 -10.84 2.50 -11.46
CA ILE A 122 -9.99 1.31 -11.41
C ILE A 122 -10.76 0.04 -11.76
N CYS A 123 -11.76 -0.36 -10.97
CA CYS A 123 -12.50 -1.60 -11.20
C CYS A 123 -13.65 -1.47 -12.21
N GLN A 124 -14.05 -0.25 -12.58
CA GLN A 124 -15.20 0.02 -13.45
C GLN A 124 -16.57 -0.37 -12.86
N ASP A 125 -16.62 -0.73 -11.57
CA ASP A 125 -17.88 -0.98 -10.89
C ASP A 125 -18.65 0.33 -10.63
N PRO A 126 -19.99 0.29 -10.70
CA PRO A 126 -20.82 1.41 -10.30
C PRO A 126 -20.69 1.66 -8.79
N ILE A 127 -20.52 2.93 -8.41
CA ILE A 127 -20.38 3.37 -7.03
C ILE A 127 -21.33 4.51 -6.70
N ARG A 128 -21.86 4.49 -5.47
CA ARG A 128 -22.63 5.60 -4.91
C ARG A 128 -21.69 6.77 -4.62
N ALA A 129 -22.08 7.97 -5.07
CA ALA A 129 -21.27 9.18 -4.92
C ALA A 129 -20.84 9.44 -3.46
N GLN A 130 -21.73 9.20 -2.50
CA GLN A 130 -21.47 9.39 -1.06
C GLN A 130 -20.38 8.47 -0.49
N TYR A 131 -20.20 7.27 -1.06
CA TYR A 131 -19.21 6.29 -0.61
C TYR A 131 -17.96 6.26 -1.50
N SER A 132 -17.84 7.20 -2.45
CA SER A 132 -16.70 7.33 -3.35
C SER A 132 -15.67 8.34 -2.83
N PHE A 133 -14.39 8.08 -3.11
CA PHE A 133 -13.36 9.10 -2.98
C PHE A 133 -13.26 9.91 -4.28
N HIS A 134 -13.27 11.23 -4.16
CA HIS A 134 -13.16 12.17 -5.28
C HIS A 134 -11.75 12.75 -5.31
N ALA A 135 -10.97 12.36 -6.30
CA ALA A 135 -9.62 12.85 -6.47
C ALA A 135 -9.59 14.29 -7.04
N PRO A 136 -8.51 15.07 -6.82
CA PRO A 136 -8.38 16.44 -7.36
C PRO A 136 -8.38 16.51 -8.90
N CYS A 137 -8.17 15.38 -9.57
CA CYS A 137 -8.26 15.20 -11.01
C CYS A 137 -9.72 15.10 -11.51
N GLY A 138 -10.71 14.91 -10.63
CA GLY A 138 -12.12 14.68 -10.96
C GLY A 138 -12.54 13.20 -11.00
N HIS A 139 -11.59 12.26 -11.00
CA HIS A 139 -11.88 10.83 -11.00
C HIS A 139 -12.39 10.31 -9.67
N ARG A 140 -13.14 9.21 -9.71
CA ARG A 140 -13.73 8.56 -8.54
C ARG A 140 -13.18 7.17 -8.28
N TYR A 141 -12.96 6.87 -7.01
CA TYR A 141 -12.48 5.58 -6.53
C TYR A 141 -13.51 4.94 -5.59
N CYS A 142 -13.73 3.64 -5.73
CA CYS A 142 -14.39 2.86 -4.69
C CYS A 142 -13.44 2.72 -3.49
N ASN A 143 -13.97 2.51 -2.28
CA ASN A 143 -13.15 2.36 -1.07
C ASN A 143 -12.19 1.17 -1.17
N GLY A 144 -12.59 0.07 -1.83
CA GLY A 144 -11.74 -1.10 -2.05
C GLY A 144 -10.50 -0.78 -2.87
N CYS A 145 -10.67 -0.25 -4.09
CA CYS A 145 -9.54 0.12 -4.96
C CYS A 145 -8.66 1.21 -4.36
N LEU A 146 -9.22 2.14 -3.58
CA LEU A 146 -8.42 3.16 -2.89
C LEU A 146 -7.55 2.52 -1.79
N ARG A 147 -8.12 1.64 -0.97
CA ARG A 147 -7.39 0.90 0.06
C ARG A 147 -6.28 0.05 -0.54
N ASP A 148 -6.57 -0.70 -1.60
CA ASP A 148 -5.59 -1.52 -2.31
C ASP A 148 -4.45 -0.67 -2.88
N LEU A 149 -4.76 0.53 -3.38
CA LEU A 149 -3.77 1.46 -3.88
C LEU A 149 -2.84 1.96 -2.75
N VAL A 150 -3.39 2.29 -1.59
CA VAL A 150 -2.59 2.68 -0.41
C VAL A 150 -1.75 1.51 0.09
N GLU A 151 -2.31 0.31 0.15
CA GLU A 151 -1.57 -0.89 0.56
C GLU A 151 -0.49 -1.30 -0.46
N ALA A 152 -0.70 -1.02 -1.75
CA ALA A 152 0.34 -1.20 -2.76
C ALA A 152 1.44 -0.15 -2.58
N SER A 153 1.10 1.10 -2.25
CA SER A 153 2.08 2.17 -2.07
C SER A 153 2.96 2.03 -0.83
N THR A 154 2.58 1.21 0.16
CA THR A 154 3.46 0.88 1.30
C THR A 154 4.55 -0.14 0.93
N ARG A 155 4.37 -0.87 -0.18
CA ARG A 155 5.29 -1.93 -0.64
C ARG A 155 6.09 -1.50 -1.86
N ASP A 156 5.53 -0.64 -2.71
CA ASP A 156 6.16 -0.18 -3.94
C ASP A 156 6.36 1.34 -3.93
N GLU A 157 7.62 1.75 -3.75
CA GLU A 157 8.05 3.15 -3.74
C GLU A 157 7.70 3.90 -5.05
N SER A 158 7.55 3.23 -6.18
CA SER A 158 7.17 3.90 -7.44
C SER A 158 5.74 4.45 -7.44
N LEU A 159 4.88 3.94 -6.55
CA LEU A 159 3.55 4.46 -6.27
C LEU A 159 3.55 5.62 -5.26
N TYR A 160 4.73 6.04 -4.79
CA TYR A 160 4.90 7.24 -3.97
C TYR A 160 5.24 8.47 -4.83
N PRO A 161 4.54 9.61 -4.67
CA PRO A 161 3.39 9.79 -3.79
C PRO A 161 2.19 9.13 -4.48
N LEU A 162 1.10 8.88 -3.75
CA LEU A 162 -0.15 8.49 -4.39
C LEU A 162 -0.52 9.52 -5.47
N ARG A 163 -0.91 9.04 -6.65
CA ARG A 163 -1.25 9.90 -7.79
C ARG A 163 -2.55 9.44 -8.45
N CYS A 164 -3.28 10.40 -9.01
CA CYS A 164 -4.30 10.22 -10.04
C CYS A 164 -3.99 11.19 -11.18
N CYS A 165 -3.81 10.69 -12.41
CA CYS A 165 -3.60 11.54 -13.59
C CYS A 165 -2.45 12.54 -13.40
N ASN A 166 -1.33 12.03 -12.87
CA ASN A 166 -0.15 12.82 -12.54
C ASN A 166 -0.38 13.95 -11.51
N ARG A 167 -1.50 13.94 -10.78
CA ARG A 167 -1.75 14.82 -9.62
C ARG A 167 -1.61 14.03 -8.33
N ASN A 168 -0.87 14.58 -7.37
CA ASN A 168 -0.68 13.95 -6.07
C ASN A 168 -2.00 13.88 -5.29
N LEU A 169 -2.20 12.75 -4.62
CA LEU A 169 -3.25 12.53 -3.63
C LEU A 169 -2.61 12.66 -2.26
N ASP A 170 -3.14 13.56 -1.43
CA ASP A 170 -2.69 13.70 -0.05
C ASP A 170 -3.15 12.49 0.77
N ILE A 171 -2.25 11.91 1.57
CA ILE A 171 -2.56 10.76 2.41
C ILE A 171 -3.63 11.11 3.46
N ASP A 172 -3.67 12.36 3.91
CA ASP A 172 -4.67 12.82 4.88
C ASP A 172 -6.06 12.93 4.25
N SER A 173 -6.16 13.18 2.95
CA SER A 173 -7.45 13.18 2.22
C SER A 173 -8.08 11.78 2.10
N VAL A 174 -7.25 10.73 2.14
CA VAL A 174 -7.72 9.33 2.07
C VAL A 174 -7.87 8.69 3.45
N ALA A 175 -7.26 9.27 4.49
CA ALA A 175 -7.23 8.75 5.86
C ALA A 175 -8.60 8.31 6.42
N PRO A 176 -9.72 9.04 6.24
CA PRO A 176 -11.02 8.63 6.78
C PRO A 176 -11.56 7.29 6.24
N ARG A 177 -10.97 6.78 5.16
CA ARG A 177 -11.41 5.56 4.46
C ARG A 177 -10.48 4.36 4.73
N LEU A 178 -9.45 4.57 5.55
CA LEU A 178 -8.43 3.57 5.86
C LEU A 178 -8.57 3.11 7.30
N SER A 179 -8.17 1.86 7.57
CA SER A 179 -8.02 1.40 8.95
C SER A 179 -6.86 2.13 9.62
N THR A 180 -6.95 2.33 10.95
CA THR A 180 -5.89 2.96 11.75
C THR A 180 -4.52 2.30 11.52
N ARG A 181 -4.51 0.96 11.38
CA ARG A 181 -3.29 0.18 11.09
C ARG A 181 -2.67 0.53 9.73
N LEU A 182 -3.49 0.56 8.68
CA LEU A 182 -3.02 0.86 7.33
C LEU A 182 -2.55 2.32 7.23
N LEU A 183 -3.28 3.27 7.82
CA LEU A 183 -2.89 4.67 7.84
C LEU A 183 -1.54 4.90 8.56
N LYS A 184 -1.34 4.26 9.72
CA LYS A 184 -0.06 4.33 10.45
C LYS A 184 1.10 3.83 9.57
N THR A 185 0.93 2.63 9.00
CA THR A 185 1.94 2.01 8.11
C THR A 185 2.23 2.89 6.90
N ALA A 186 1.18 3.46 6.28
CA ALA A 186 1.32 4.32 5.12
C ALA A 186 2.08 5.61 5.47
N ARG A 187 1.83 6.24 6.62
CA ARG A 187 2.56 7.43 7.07
C ARG A 187 4.04 7.15 7.33
N GLU A 188 4.36 6.03 7.99
CA GLU A 188 5.75 5.60 8.20
C GLU A 188 6.47 5.39 6.87
N LYS A 189 5.83 4.69 5.92
CA LYS A 189 6.39 4.47 4.58
C LYS A 189 6.49 5.73 3.75
N TYR A 190 5.57 6.67 3.91
CA TYR A 190 5.63 7.98 3.28
C TYR A 190 6.82 8.80 3.75
N LEU A 191 7.17 8.72 5.04
CA LEU A 191 8.36 9.37 5.58
C LEU A 191 9.64 8.71 5.05
N GLU A 192 9.67 7.37 5.03
CA GLU A 192 10.77 6.59 4.47
C GLU A 192 11.01 6.95 3.00
N PHE A 193 9.98 6.83 2.16
CA PHE A 193 10.07 7.08 0.71
C PHE A 193 10.26 8.57 0.38
N GLY A 194 9.77 9.47 1.24
CA GLY A 194 10.01 10.91 1.13
C GLY A 194 11.44 11.32 1.46
N THR A 195 12.16 10.51 2.24
CA THR A 195 13.59 10.73 2.51
C THR A 195 14.39 10.30 1.28
N PRO A 196 15.35 11.10 0.76
CA PRO A 196 16.22 10.68 -0.34
C PRO A 196 16.92 9.37 -0.04
N SER A 197 16.98 8.43 -0.99
CA SER A 197 17.56 7.08 -0.77
C SER A 197 19.01 7.14 -0.27
N SER A 198 19.78 8.14 -0.71
CA SER A 198 21.14 8.41 -0.25
C SER A 198 21.23 8.76 1.23
N ASN A 199 20.13 9.22 1.84
CA ASN A 199 20.08 9.66 3.23
C ASN A 199 19.31 8.67 4.10
N ARG A 200 18.66 7.64 3.57
CA ARG A 200 17.93 6.69 4.42
C ARG A 200 18.90 5.85 5.25
N VAL A 201 18.66 5.74 6.55
CA VAL A 201 19.36 4.83 7.46
C VAL A 201 18.41 3.71 7.86
N TYR A 202 18.89 2.47 7.76
CA TYR A 202 18.15 1.26 8.08
C TYR A 202 18.85 0.48 9.18
N CYS A 203 18.08 -0.27 9.96
CA CYS A 203 18.62 -1.22 10.91
C CYS A 203 19.46 -2.28 10.17
N THR A 204 20.69 -2.51 10.62
CA THR A 204 21.61 -3.50 10.03
C THR A 204 21.27 -4.94 10.39
N ASN A 205 20.40 -5.15 11.38
CA ASN A 205 19.88 -6.46 11.69
C ASN A 205 18.89 -6.89 10.58
N ALA A 206 19.27 -7.92 9.82
CA ALA A 206 18.54 -8.41 8.66
C ALA A 206 17.07 -8.78 8.97
N THR A 207 16.76 -9.27 10.18
CA THR A 207 15.37 -9.62 10.54
C THR A 207 14.53 -8.40 10.91
N CYS A 208 15.17 -7.29 11.30
CA CYS A 208 14.51 -6.04 11.65
C CYS A 208 14.35 -5.13 10.43
N SER A 209 15.46 -4.73 9.80
CA SER A 209 15.50 -3.85 8.62
C SER A 209 14.63 -2.58 8.72
N ALA A 210 14.32 -2.13 9.94
CA ALA A 210 13.46 -0.98 10.17
C ALA A 210 14.12 0.31 9.68
N PHE A 211 13.33 1.22 9.12
CA PHE A 211 13.80 2.56 8.78
C PHE A 211 14.01 3.37 10.07
N LEU A 212 15.22 3.91 10.24
CA LEU A 212 15.64 4.63 11.45
C LEU A 212 15.61 6.16 11.29
N GLY A 213 15.31 6.65 10.08
CA GLY A 213 15.29 8.07 9.75
C GLY A 213 16.37 8.47 8.72
N PRO A 214 16.45 9.78 8.43
CA PRO A 214 17.50 10.33 7.58
C PRO A 214 18.87 10.32 8.29
N SER A 215 19.93 10.18 7.53
CA SER A 215 21.31 10.47 7.93
C SER A 215 21.39 11.97 8.21
N GLY A 216 21.78 12.33 9.43
CA GLY A 216 22.03 13.72 9.78
C GLY A 216 23.24 14.28 9.03
N GLU A 217 23.49 15.58 9.22
CA GLU A 217 24.68 16.25 8.66
C GLU A 217 25.98 15.79 9.35
N SER A 218 25.88 15.34 10.60
CA SER A 218 26.98 14.83 11.39
C SER A 218 26.82 13.33 11.67
N ARG A 219 27.97 12.65 11.77
CA ARG A 219 28.03 11.25 12.17
C ARG A 219 27.48 11.10 13.59
N THR A 220 26.50 10.21 13.73
CA THR A 220 25.85 9.87 14.98
C THR A 220 25.54 8.38 15.03
N GLU A 221 25.47 7.83 16.23
CA GLU A 221 24.99 6.48 16.49
C GLU A 221 23.47 6.51 16.71
N ILE A 222 22.73 5.77 15.88
CA ILE A 222 21.28 5.66 15.97
C ILE A 222 20.93 4.31 16.57
N VAL A 223 20.15 4.30 17.64
CA VAL A 223 19.66 3.08 18.29
C VAL A 223 18.34 2.67 17.66
N CYS A 224 18.24 1.44 17.19
CA CYS A 224 16.98 0.89 16.71
C CYS A 224 16.04 0.61 17.89
N GLU A 225 14.88 1.26 17.92
CA GLU A 225 13.89 1.07 18.99
C GLU A 225 13.26 -0.33 19.02
N GLN A 226 13.34 -1.09 17.91
CA GLN A 226 12.71 -2.41 17.79
C GLN A 226 13.60 -3.56 18.26
N CYS A 227 14.91 -3.47 18.02
CA CYS A 227 15.85 -4.58 18.30
C CYS A 227 17.15 -4.11 18.95
N THR A 228 17.20 -2.86 19.41
CA THR A 228 18.32 -2.21 20.12
C THR A 228 19.67 -2.20 19.39
N THR A 229 19.70 -2.63 18.13
CA THR A 229 20.89 -2.61 17.28
C THR A 229 21.30 -1.15 17.02
N ILE A 230 22.58 -0.85 17.19
CA ILE A 230 23.13 0.50 17.02
C ILE A 230 23.79 0.60 15.64
N VAL A 231 23.42 1.63 14.88
CA VAL A 231 23.82 1.86 13.49
C VAL A 231 24.53 3.20 13.37
N CYS A 232 25.59 3.27 12.57
CA CYS A 232 26.24 4.53 12.23
C CYS A 232 25.44 5.25 11.15
N SER A 233 25.05 6.52 11.38
CA SER A 233 24.26 7.31 10.43
C SER A 233 24.98 7.63 9.12
N ASP A 234 26.31 7.63 9.14
CA ASP A 234 27.17 8.00 8.00
C ASP A 234 27.48 6.80 7.09
N CYS A 235 28.13 5.75 7.61
CA CYS A 235 28.43 4.56 6.82
C CYS A 235 27.24 3.59 6.65
N LYS A 236 26.15 3.80 7.41
CA LYS A 236 24.94 2.96 7.44
C LYS A 236 25.19 1.50 7.83
N GLY A 237 26.36 1.24 8.42
CA GLY A 237 26.77 -0.05 8.97
C GLY A 237 26.61 -0.12 10.50
N PRO A 238 27.03 -1.21 11.13
CA PRO A 238 27.05 -1.34 12.59
C PRO A 238 27.84 -0.19 13.23
N ALA A 239 27.41 0.27 14.41
CA ALA A 239 28.10 1.35 15.11
C ALA A 239 29.57 0.99 15.41
N HIS A 240 30.46 1.98 15.24
CA HIS A 240 31.90 1.81 15.41
C HIS A 240 32.54 3.06 16.07
N PRO A 241 32.19 3.37 17.34
CA PRO A 241 32.48 4.67 17.98
C PRO A 241 33.96 5.09 17.88
N ASP A 242 34.86 4.14 18.10
CA ASP A 242 36.30 4.40 18.21
C ASP A 242 37.07 4.34 16.89
N SER A 243 36.38 4.20 15.75
CA SER A 243 37.04 4.09 14.44
C SER A 243 36.34 4.88 13.34
N PRO A 244 37.07 5.36 12.32
CA PRO A 244 36.48 6.00 11.16
C PRO A 244 35.65 5.00 10.34
N CYS A 245 34.69 5.52 9.58
CA CYS A 245 33.89 4.74 8.64
C CYS A 245 34.80 3.99 7.67
N LYS A 246 34.60 2.68 7.54
CA LYS A 246 35.26 1.87 6.51
C LYS A 246 34.41 1.85 5.25
N GLU A 247 35.06 1.86 4.10
CA GLU A 247 34.36 1.74 2.83
C GLU A 247 33.69 0.35 2.72
N ASN A 248 32.43 0.33 2.32
CA ASN A 248 31.65 -0.90 2.25
C ASN A 248 32.11 -1.74 1.05
N ALA A 249 32.68 -2.92 1.31
CA ALA A 249 33.18 -3.84 0.30
C ALA A 249 32.10 -4.27 -0.71
N ALA A 250 30.86 -4.46 -0.27
CA ALA A 250 29.75 -4.80 -1.17
C ALA A 250 29.41 -3.62 -2.10
N ALA A 251 29.43 -2.39 -1.58
CA ALA A 251 29.21 -1.18 -2.40
C ALA A 251 30.33 -0.96 -3.41
N LEU A 252 31.58 -1.33 -3.07
CA LEU A 252 32.70 -1.34 -4.01
C LEU A 252 32.52 -2.38 -5.11
N ALA A 253 32.11 -3.60 -4.75
CA ALA A 253 31.85 -4.67 -5.72
C ALA A 253 30.73 -4.30 -6.71
N ILE A 254 29.63 -3.68 -6.22
CA ILE A 254 28.54 -3.20 -7.08
C ILE A 254 29.03 -2.09 -8.02
N ARG A 255 29.86 -1.15 -7.53
CA ARG A 255 30.45 -0.11 -8.38
C ARG A 255 31.37 -0.67 -9.45
N ALA A 256 32.17 -1.69 -9.11
CA ALA A 256 33.03 -2.38 -10.07
C ALA A 256 32.21 -3.10 -11.16
N LEU A 257 31.15 -3.83 -10.76
CA LEU A 257 30.25 -4.49 -11.69
C LEU A 257 29.52 -3.48 -12.60
N ALA A 258 29.06 -2.37 -12.03
CA ALA A 258 28.41 -1.31 -12.80
C ALA A 258 29.33 -0.73 -13.88
N LEU A 259 30.63 -0.60 -13.58
CA LEU A 259 31.62 -0.13 -14.56
C LEU A 259 31.83 -1.15 -15.70
N ASP A 260 31.90 -2.43 -15.36
CA ASP A 260 32.10 -3.53 -16.32
C ASP A 260 30.91 -3.68 -17.28
N GLU A 261 29.69 -3.61 -16.74
CA GLU A 261 28.43 -3.68 -17.51
C GLU A 261 28.03 -2.35 -18.17
N GLY A 262 28.74 -1.26 -17.87
CA GLY A 262 28.42 0.08 -18.37
C GLY A 262 27.11 0.67 -17.81
N TRP A 263 26.69 0.23 -16.61
CA TRP A 263 25.56 0.79 -15.89
C TRP A 263 25.86 2.20 -15.36
N GLN A 264 24.85 3.06 -15.38
CA GLN A 264 25.01 4.46 -14.95
C GLN A 264 24.60 4.66 -13.50
N THR A 265 25.24 5.58 -12.79
CA THR A 265 24.85 6.00 -11.45
C THR A 265 23.96 7.24 -11.51
N CYS A 266 22.84 7.22 -10.80
CA CYS A 266 21.94 8.36 -10.69
C CYS A 266 22.65 9.52 -9.96
N PRO A 267 22.71 10.73 -10.54
CA PRO A 267 23.36 11.88 -9.92
C PRO A 267 22.62 12.41 -8.67
N GLY A 268 21.35 12.05 -8.50
CA GLY A 268 20.52 12.53 -7.39
C GLY A 268 20.58 11.65 -6.14
N CYS A 269 20.63 10.31 -6.29
CA CYS A 269 20.58 9.37 -5.16
C CYS A 269 21.69 8.33 -5.15
N ALA A 270 22.62 8.38 -6.11
CA ALA A 270 23.71 7.43 -6.29
C ALA A 270 23.29 5.96 -6.51
N ALA A 271 22.02 5.70 -6.82
CA ALA A 271 21.58 4.36 -7.23
C ALA A 271 22.18 4.00 -8.59
N VAL A 272 22.67 2.76 -8.72
CA VAL A 272 23.08 2.18 -10.00
C VAL A 272 21.86 1.83 -10.82
N VAL A 273 21.86 2.20 -12.10
CA VAL A 273 20.76 2.09 -13.04
C VAL A 273 21.22 1.35 -14.28
N GLU A 274 20.54 0.24 -14.56
CA GLU A 274 20.61 -0.47 -15.84
C GLU A 274 19.59 0.11 -16.82
N LEU A 275 19.98 0.26 -18.09
CA LEU A 275 19.09 0.68 -19.19
C LEU A 275 18.86 -0.47 -20.17
N ASN A 276 17.75 -1.18 -19.98
CA ASN A 276 17.36 -2.31 -20.83
C ASN A 276 16.73 -1.88 -22.16
N GLN A 277 15.94 -0.81 -22.18
CA GLN A 277 15.18 -0.38 -23.36
C GLN A 277 14.91 1.13 -23.34
N GLY A 278 14.66 1.71 -24.52
CA GLY A 278 14.31 3.12 -24.67
C GLY A 278 15.50 4.06 -24.94
N CYS A 279 15.25 5.35 -24.83
CA CYS A 279 16.22 6.41 -25.08
C CYS A 279 17.13 6.65 -23.85
N PHE A 280 18.13 7.52 -24.01
CA PHE A 280 19.04 7.90 -22.92
C PHE A 280 18.44 8.88 -21.91
N HIS A 281 17.14 9.21 -22.01
CA HIS A 281 16.38 9.92 -20.97
C HIS A 281 15.98 8.95 -19.87
N ILE A 282 16.59 9.08 -18.69
CA ILE A 282 16.28 8.24 -17.54
C ILE A 282 15.63 9.09 -16.47
N THR A 283 14.54 8.58 -15.89
CA THR A 283 13.98 9.10 -14.65
C THR A 283 14.20 8.06 -13.56
N CYS A 284 15.07 8.37 -12.59
CA CYS A 284 15.35 7.48 -11.46
C CYS A 284 14.12 7.35 -10.54
N ARG A 285 14.10 6.33 -9.67
CA ARG A 285 13.10 6.19 -8.60
C ARG A 285 13.07 7.39 -7.65
N CYS A 286 14.21 8.06 -7.46
CA CYS A 286 14.29 9.34 -6.73
C CYS A 286 13.77 10.55 -7.51
N ARG A 287 13.19 10.33 -8.71
CA ARG A 287 12.63 11.32 -9.64
C ARG A 287 13.62 12.26 -10.32
N THR A 288 14.91 12.07 -10.11
CA THR A 288 15.93 12.78 -10.88
C THR A 288 15.91 12.29 -12.32
N SER A 289 15.65 13.21 -13.26
CA SER A 289 15.76 12.95 -14.70
C SER A 289 17.15 13.36 -15.20
N PHE A 290 17.87 12.42 -15.82
CA PHE A 290 19.26 12.61 -16.25
C PHE A 290 19.58 11.87 -17.55
N CYS A 291 20.67 12.24 -18.21
CA CYS A 291 21.19 11.54 -19.39
C CYS A 291 21.98 10.29 -18.98
N TYR A 292 21.59 9.12 -19.47
CA TYR A 292 22.27 7.87 -19.15
C TYR A 292 23.76 7.83 -19.51
N LEU A 293 24.16 8.54 -20.57
CA LEU A 293 25.54 8.52 -21.07
C LEU A 293 26.51 9.32 -20.19
N CYS A 294 26.06 10.42 -19.59
CA CYS A 294 26.95 11.34 -18.88
C CYS A 294 26.50 11.72 -17.47
N ALA A 295 25.38 11.17 -16.99
CA ALA A 295 24.76 11.50 -15.71
C ALA A 295 24.37 12.98 -15.52
N ALA A 296 24.50 13.83 -16.54
CA ALA A 296 24.10 15.23 -16.45
C ALA A 296 22.56 15.36 -16.35
N PRO A 297 22.03 16.39 -15.66
CA PRO A 297 20.60 16.67 -15.64
C PRO A 297 20.01 16.71 -17.05
N TRP A 298 18.80 16.16 -17.23
CA TRP A 298 18.22 15.98 -18.56
C TRP A 298 18.16 17.31 -19.34
N LYS A 299 18.47 17.26 -20.64
CA LYS A 299 18.59 18.40 -21.56
C LYS A 299 19.69 19.43 -21.25
N THR A 300 20.64 19.13 -20.36
CA THR A 300 21.82 20.00 -20.13
C THR A 300 23.07 19.58 -20.92
N CYS A 301 23.05 18.41 -21.55
CA CYS A 301 24.15 17.85 -22.35
C CYS A 301 23.82 17.79 -23.85
N ARG A 302 24.84 17.64 -24.70
CA ARG A 302 24.71 17.41 -26.16
C ARG A 302 24.86 15.94 -26.56
N CYS A 303 24.70 15.02 -25.61
CA CYS A 303 24.75 13.59 -25.88
C CYS A 303 23.67 13.18 -26.90
N ARG A 304 23.96 12.16 -27.71
CA ARG A 304 22.94 11.53 -28.56
C ARG A 304 21.77 11.04 -27.68
N GLN A 305 20.56 11.10 -28.20
CA GLN A 305 19.35 10.71 -27.46
C GLN A 305 19.09 9.20 -27.53
N TRP A 306 19.56 8.56 -28.59
CA TRP A 306 19.30 7.15 -28.87
C TRP A 306 20.58 6.39 -29.18
N ASP A 307 20.55 5.12 -28.82
CA ASP A 307 21.35 4.11 -29.51
C ASP A 307 20.50 3.57 -30.67
N GLU A 308 21.10 3.37 -31.85
CA GLU A 308 20.35 3.01 -33.05
C GLU A 308 19.63 1.66 -32.91
N ASN A 309 20.25 0.67 -32.25
CA ASN A 309 19.60 -0.64 -32.07
C ASN A 309 18.40 -0.54 -31.12
N ARG A 310 18.51 0.28 -30.05
CA ARG A 310 17.39 0.54 -29.13
C ARG A 310 16.28 1.35 -29.79
N LEU A 311 16.62 2.29 -30.68
CA LEU A 311 15.64 3.05 -31.44
C LEU A 311 14.82 2.13 -32.36
N ILE A 312 15.49 1.24 -33.09
CA ILE A 312 14.82 0.24 -33.95
C ILE A 312 13.94 -0.68 -33.10
N SER A 313 14.45 -1.18 -31.98
CA SER A 313 13.71 -2.07 -31.07
C SER A 313 12.45 -1.39 -30.50
N GLU A 314 12.57 -0.17 -29.99
CA GLU A 314 11.44 0.58 -29.43
C GLU A 314 10.44 0.99 -30.52
N ALA A 315 10.90 1.38 -31.71
CA ALA A 315 10.02 1.65 -32.85
C ALA A 315 9.22 0.40 -33.25
N GLY A 316 9.90 -0.75 -33.39
CA GLY A 316 9.29 -2.05 -33.62
C GLY A 316 8.22 -2.38 -32.59
N ARG A 317 8.56 -2.27 -31.30
CA ARG A 317 7.65 -2.51 -30.19
C ARG A 317 6.41 -1.63 -30.26
N ARG A 318 6.56 -0.32 -30.47
CA ARG A 318 5.43 0.62 -30.60
C ARG A 318 4.54 0.32 -31.82
N VAL A 319 5.12 -0.09 -32.94
CA VAL A 319 4.35 -0.52 -34.14
C VAL A 319 3.59 -1.81 -33.86
N VAL A 320 4.20 -2.79 -33.19
CA VAL A 320 3.51 -4.03 -32.77
C VAL A 320 2.39 -3.76 -31.77
N ASN A 321 2.58 -2.82 -30.84
CA ASN A 321 1.53 -2.44 -29.89
C ASN A 321 0.34 -1.79 -30.59
N GLU A 322 0.60 -0.99 -31.63
CA GLU A 322 -0.42 -0.29 -32.41
C GLU A 322 -1.19 -1.22 -33.35
N PHE A 323 -0.49 -2.02 -34.15
CA PHE A 323 -1.07 -2.81 -35.25
C PHE A 323 -1.21 -4.31 -34.96
N GLY A 324 -0.57 -4.81 -33.90
CA GLY A 324 -0.57 -6.22 -33.52
C GLY A 324 0.55 -7.04 -34.18
N ALA A 325 1.02 -8.08 -33.47
CA ALA A 325 2.08 -8.97 -33.95
C ALA A 325 1.66 -9.77 -35.19
N ARG A 326 0.38 -10.13 -35.31
CA ARG A 326 -0.16 -10.83 -36.47
C ARG A 326 -0.05 -9.99 -37.76
N ALA A 327 -0.38 -8.70 -37.69
CA ALA A 327 -0.25 -7.81 -38.84
C ALA A 327 1.22 -7.63 -39.26
N ALA A 328 2.15 -7.68 -38.30
CA ALA A 328 3.58 -7.67 -38.60
C ALA A 328 4.02 -8.93 -39.37
N ALA A 329 3.50 -10.10 -38.97
CA ALA A 329 3.79 -11.37 -39.64
C ALA A 329 3.15 -11.49 -41.04
N GLU A 330 1.91 -10.99 -41.21
CA GLU A 330 1.17 -11.07 -42.47
C GLU A 330 1.73 -10.14 -43.56
N ALA A 331 2.31 -8.99 -43.19
CA ALA A 331 2.87 -8.03 -44.14
C ALA A 331 4.22 -7.45 -43.68
N PRO A 332 5.32 -8.21 -43.78
CA PRO A 332 6.64 -7.81 -43.26
C PRO A 332 7.18 -6.51 -43.87
N ALA A 333 7.01 -6.31 -45.19
CA ALA A 333 7.48 -5.10 -45.87
C ALA A 333 6.77 -3.82 -45.37
N ARG A 334 5.44 -3.89 -45.20
CA ARG A 334 4.67 -2.78 -44.62
C ARG A 334 5.00 -2.55 -43.14
N HIS A 335 5.30 -3.61 -42.41
CA HIS A 335 5.76 -3.50 -41.03
C HIS A 335 7.10 -2.76 -40.96
N ALA A 336 8.08 -3.13 -41.79
CA ALA A 336 9.38 -2.45 -41.86
C ALA A 336 9.23 -0.95 -42.18
N GLU A 337 8.41 -0.58 -43.17
CA GLU A 337 8.12 0.82 -43.51
C GLU A 337 7.51 1.60 -42.32
N ARG A 338 6.59 0.98 -41.58
CA ARG A 338 6.01 1.59 -40.37
C ARG A 338 7.04 1.77 -39.27
N VAL A 339 7.96 0.82 -39.11
CA VAL A 339 9.05 0.90 -38.14
C VAL A 339 9.98 2.05 -38.49
N GLU A 340 10.41 2.17 -39.75
CA GLU A 340 11.25 3.29 -40.20
C GLU A 340 10.59 4.66 -39.95
N ARG A 341 9.31 4.80 -40.30
CA ARG A 341 8.57 6.04 -40.01
C ARG A 341 8.51 6.33 -38.51
N ARG A 342 8.25 5.31 -37.69
CA ARG A 342 8.21 5.45 -36.22
C ARG A 342 9.58 5.79 -35.64
N MET A 343 10.68 5.30 -36.22
CA MET A 343 12.03 5.69 -35.81
C MET A 343 12.24 7.19 -35.99
N GLU A 344 11.83 7.75 -37.13
CA GLU A 344 11.98 9.18 -37.39
C GLU A 344 11.11 10.03 -36.45
N GLU A 345 9.89 9.59 -36.16
CA GLU A 345 9.03 10.21 -35.14
C GLU A 345 9.71 10.23 -33.76
N LEU A 346 10.33 9.12 -33.34
CA LEU A 346 10.99 9.00 -32.03
C LEU A 346 12.26 9.85 -31.91
N ARG A 347 12.95 10.17 -33.01
CA ARG A 347 14.12 11.07 -32.97
C ARG A 347 13.72 12.49 -32.55
N VAL A 348 12.51 12.90 -32.90
CA VAL A 348 12.01 14.26 -32.61
C VAL A 348 11.10 14.28 -31.39
N ASN A 349 10.26 13.24 -31.21
CA ASN A 349 9.19 13.19 -30.21
C ASN A 349 9.12 11.81 -29.54
N HIS A 350 10.04 11.54 -28.61
CA HIS A 350 10.08 10.29 -27.85
C HIS A 350 9.35 10.35 -26.49
N ASP A 351 9.19 11.54 -25.92
CA ASP A 351 8.56 11.77 -24.63
C ASP A 351 7.02 11.85 -24.77
N CYS A 352 6.29 11.18 -23.87
CA CYS A 352 4.83 11.27 -23.79
C CYS A 352 4.43 11.96 -22.49
N VAL A 353 4.19 13.27 -22.55
CA VAL A 353 3.87 14.06 -21.34
C VAL A 353 2.44 13.81 -20.86
N SER A 354 1.52 13.50 -21.77
CA SER A 354 0.12 13.22 -21.46
C SER A 354 -0.30 11.95 -22.18
N HIS A 355 -0.62 10.92 -21.40
CA HIS A 355 -1.09 9.65 -21.92
C HIS A 355 -2.61 9.67 -22.15
N SER A 356 -3.03 9.28 -23.35
CA SER A 356 -4.43 9.06 -23.69
C SER A 356 -4.64 7.56 -23.92
N TRP A 357 -5.41 6.92 -23.05
CA TRP A 357 -5.49 5.47 -22.97
C TRP A 357 -6.70 4.92 -23.73
N THR A 358 -6.45 3.91 -24.58
CA THR A 358 -7.48 3.12 -25.26
C THR A 358 -7.34 1.66 -24.91
N TYR A 359 -8.45 0.94 -24.84
CA TYR A 359 -8.42 -0.51 -24.63
C TYR A 359 -7.82 -1.22 -25.85
N ARG A 360 -6.98 -2.23 -25.59
CA ARG A 360 -6.42 -3.12 -26.60
C ARG A 360 -6.79 -4.55 -26.23
N HIS A 361 -7.39 -5.28 -27.17
CA HIS A 361 -7.65 -6.70 -26.99
C HIS A 361 -6.35 -7.51 -26.98
N GLY A 362 -6.28 -8.47 -26.06
CA GLY A 362 -5.18 -9.42 -25.93
C GLY A 362 -4.15 -9.01 -24.88
N GLY A 363 -3.38 -10.00 -24.44
CA GLY A 363 -2.46 -9.85 -23.33
C GLY A 363 -1.14 -9.17 -23.66
N GLY A 364 -0.35 -8.97 -22.61
CA GLY A 364 0.98 -8.41 -22.68
C GLY A 364 1.54 -8.05 -21.31
N HIS A 365 2.78 -7.55 -21.33
CA HIS A 365 3.44 -7.00 -20.15
C HIS A 365 3.08 -5.53 -19.97
N CYS A 366 2.81 -5.11 -18.75
CA CYS A 366 2.65 -3.71 -18.39
C CYS A 366 4.00 -3.00 -18.35
N ASP A 367 4.17 -1.95 -19.15
CA ASP A 367 5.41 -1.15 -19.17
C ASP A 367 5.67 -0.43 -17.83
N GLY A 368 4.69 -0.35 -16.92
CA GLY A 368 4.81 0.33 -15.62
C GLY A 368 5.05 -0.56 -14.39
N CYS A 369 4.54 -1.79 -14.39
CA CYS A 369 4.72 -2.75 -13.28
C CYS A 369 5.32 -4.09 -13.71
N ASN A 370 5.53 -4.30 -15.01
CA ASN A 370 6.00 -5.54 -15.62
C ASN A 370 5.08 -6.77 -15.41
N ASP A 371 3.89 -6.59 -14.82
CA ASP A 371 2.90 -7.66 -14.70
C ASP A 371 2.42 -8.12 -16.09
N THR A 372 2.25 -9.43 -16.24
CA THR A 372 1.64 -10.02 -17.43
C THR A 372 0.13 -10.12 -17.24
N LEU A 373 -0.63 -9.49 -18.12
CA LEU A 373 -2.08 -9.57 -18.14
C LEU A 373 -2.53 -10.36 -19.37
N PRO A 374 -3.47 -11.31 -19.23
CA PRO A 374 -3.87 -12.18 -20.35
C PRO A 374 -4.74 -11.47 -21.38
N ASP A 375 -5.57 -10.50 -20.96
CA ASP A 375 -6.60 -9.92 -21.84
C ASP A 375 -6.74 -8.40 -21.74
N PHE A 376 -6.43 -7.80 -20.59
CA PHE A 376 -6.82 -6.42 -20.27
C PHE A 376 -5.65 -5.46 -20.25
N MET A 377 -5.26 -4.97 -21.42
CA MET A 377 -4.21 -3.97 -21.58
C MET A 377 -4.76 -2.64 -22.10
N LEU A 378 -4.23 -1.54 -21.57
CA LEU A 378 -4.43 -0.21 -22.14
C LEU A 378 -3.23 0.14 -23.00
N ARG A 379 -3.50 0.72 -24.16
CA ARG A 379 -2.50 1.28 -25.06
C ARG A 379 -2.66 2.79 -25.10
N CYS A 380 -1.56 3.51 -24.92
CA CYS A 380 -1.56 4.95 -25.12
C CYS A 380 -1.62 5.30 -26.61
N THR A 381 -2.54 6.14 -27.04
CA THR A 381 -2.68 6.55 -28.45
C THR A 381 -1.56 7.47 -28.93
N ASN A 382 -0.88 8.15 -28.01
CA ASN A 382 0.25 9.04 -28.33
C ASN A 382 1.57 8.27 -28.49
N CYS A 383 1.95 7.44 -27.52
CA CYS A 383 3.26 6.79 -27.50
C CYS A 383 3.23 5.26 -27.65
N GLN A 384 2.05 4.66 -27.79
CA GLN A 384 1.84 3.21 -27.96
C GLN A 384 2.39 2.33 -26.82
N THR A 385 2.74 2.91 -25.67
CA THR A 385 3.08 2.15 -24.46
C THR A 385 1.88 1.35 -23.98
N LEU A 386 2.13 0.18 -23.39
CA LEU A 386 1.10 -0.68 -22.82
C LEU A 386 1.13 -0.58 -21.29
N ALA A 387 -0.04 -0.38 -20.68
CA ALA A 387 -0.15 -0.30 -19.23
C ALA A 387 -1.38 -1.06 -18.73
N CYS A 388 -1.25 -1.64 -17.54
CA CYS A 388 -2.42 -2.08 -16.79
C CYS A 388 -3.23 -0.85 -16.32
N LYS A 389 -4.51 -1.07 -16.00
CA LYS A 389 -5.40 0.00 -15.51
C LYS A 389 -4.82 0.73 -14.29
N ARG A 390 -4.13 0.04 -13.37
CA ARG A 390 -3.52 0.70 -12.20
C ARG A 390 -2.35 1.61 -12.60
N CYS A 391 -1.47 1.15 -13.48
CA CYS A 391 -0.31 1.93 -13.92
C CYS A 391 -0.70 3.14 -14.75
N SER A 392 -1.73 3.03 -15.59
CA SER A 392 -2.21 4.13 -16.43
C SER A 392 -2.71 5.35 -15.65
N TRP A 393 -3.11 5.17 -14.38
CA TRP A 393 -3.65 6.24 -13.53
C TRP A 393 -2.70 6.67 -12.42
N ASN A 394 -1.95 5.71 -11.86
CA ASN A 394 -1.21 5.90 -10.61
C ASN A 394 0.31 5.98 -10.84
N ARG A 395 0.84 5.56 -12.01
CA ARG A 395 2.27 5.62 -12.34
C ARG A 395 2.59 6.58 -13.47
N MET A 396 1.79 6.55 -14.54
CA MET A 396 2.02 7.22 -15.82
C MET A 396 1.18 8.48 -16.01
#